data_AF-A0A928TSN6-F1
#
_entry.id   AF-A0A928TSN6-F1
#
_cell.length_a   1.000
_cell.length_b   1.000
_cell.length_c   1.000
_cell.angle_alpha   90.00
_cell.angle_beta   90.00
_cell.angle_gamma   90.00
#
_symmetry.space_group_name_H-M   'P 1'
#
loop_
_entity.id
_entity.type
_entity.pdbx_description
1 polymer ?
#
loop_
_entity_poly.entity_id
_entity_poly.type
_entity_poly.pdbx_seq_one_letter_code
_entity_poly.pdbx_strand_id
1 'polypeptide(L)' 'LARSTTEEKESQLKRLADFHRRHANEAPATLARLKKTVIENGNVFAELMNAVRVCSLGQITSALFEVGGQYRRSM' A
#
# COMPACT_ATOMS: atom_id res chain seq x y z
N LEU A 1 4.36 -15.48 -23.88
CA LEU A 1 4.48 -14.58 -22.71
C LEU A 1 4.93 -13.22 -23.21
N ALA A 2 4.10 -12.18 -23.15
CA ALA A 2 4.57 -10.83 -23.40
C ALA A 2 5.47 -10.42 -22.22
N ARG A 3 6.72 -10.06 -22.51
CA ARG A 3 7.65 -9.49 -21.52
C ARG A 3 7.50 -7.97 -21.59
N SER A 4 7.53 -7.31 -20.44
CA SER A 4 7.44 -5.86 -20.42
C SER A 4 8.66 -5.20 -21.06
N THR A 5 8.43 -4.09 -21.75
CA THR A 5 9.51 -3.26 -22.30
C THR A 5 10.17 -2.42 -21.21
N THR A 6 11.31 -1.80 -21.52
CA THR A 6 11.97 -0.87 -20.59
C THR A 6 11.09 0.35 -20.33
N GLU A 7 10.45 0.87 -21.38
CA GLU A 7 9.59 2.06 -21.35
C GLU A 7 8.36 1.82 -20.45
N GLU A 8 7.78 0.61 -20.50
CA GLU A 8 6.68 0.24 -19.62
C GLU A 8 7.10 0.24 -18.15
N LYS A 9 8.31 -0.24 -17.82
CA LYS A 9 8.84 -0.22 -16.45
C LYS A 9 9.08 1.21 -15.97
N GLU A 10 9.72 2.03 -16.79
CA GLU A 10 9.96 3.45 -16.47
C GLU A 10 8.65 4.22 -16.28
N SER A 11 7.65 3.95 -17.12
CA SER A 11 6.30 4.51 -17.00
C SER A 11 5.66 4.16 -15.65
N GLN A 12 5.76 2.90 -15.21
CA GLN A 12 5.26 2.48 -13.91
C GLN A 12 5.97 3.18 -12.73
N LEU A 13 7.29 3.33 -12.80
CA LEU A 13 8.07 4.05 -11.78
C LEU A 13 7.67 5.52 -11.70
N LYS A 14 7.53 6.19 -12.85
CA LYS A 14 7.10 7.60 -12.92
C LYS A 14 5.70 7.78 -12.34
N ARG A 15 4.74 6.95 -12.75
CA ARG A 15 3.36 6.98 -12.25
C ARG A 15 3.29 6.75 -10.75
N LEU A 16 4.12 5.86 -10.21
CA LEU A 16 4.23 5.61 -8.78
C LEU A 16 4.77 6.83 -8.03
N ALA A 17 5.87 7.43 -8.49
CA ALA A 17 6.44 8.62 -7.89
C ALA A 17 5.47 9.82 -7.93
N ASP A 18 4.76 9.99 -9.04
CA ASP A 18 3.73 11.04 -9.19
C ASP A 18 2.53 10.80 -8.27
N PHE A 19 2.13 9.55 -8.07
CA PHE A 19 1.08 9.19 -7.13
C PHE A 19 1.51 9.48 -5.68
N HIS A 20 2.72 9.09 -5.28
CA HIS A 20 3.27 9.39 -3.96
C HIS A 20 3.36 10.88 -3.69
N ARG A 21 3.82 11.66 -4.68
CA ARG A 21 3.91 13.12 -4.55
C ARG A 21 2.54 13.77 -4.38
N ARG A 22 1.54 13.34 -5.15
CA ARG A 22 0.17 13.88 -5.07
C ARG A 22 -0.48 13.66 -3.71
N HIS A 23 -0.18 12.53 -3.07
CA HIS A 23 -0.81 12.14 -1.80
C HIS A 23 0.13 12.21 -0.59
N ALA A 24 1.27 12.90 -0.69
CA ALA A 24 2.30 12.95 0.34
C ALA A 24 1.77 13.42 1.71
N ASN A 25 0.76 14.30 1.71
CA ASN A 25 0.15 14.84 2.93
C ASN A 25 -0.91 13.91 3.55
N GLU A 26 -1.60 13.10 2.72
CA GLU A 26 -2.73 12.26 3.15
C GLU A 26 -2.31 10.83 3.48
N ALA A 27 -1.30 10.31 2.78
CA ALA A 27 -0.85 8.94 2.90
C ALA A 27 -0.38 8.58 4.32
N PRO A 28 0.44 9.39 5.03
CA PRO A 28 0.90 9.03 6.38
C PRO A 28 -0.25 8.84 7.38
N ALA A 29 -1.22 9.76 7.38
CA ALA A 29 -2.38 9.69 8.27
C ALA A 29 -3.27 8.49 7.93
N THR A 30 -3.43 8.17 6.64
CA THR A 30 -4.26 7.05 6.19
C THR A 30 -3.63 5.70 6.50
N LEU A 31 -2.31 5.56 6.34
CA LEU A 31 -1.58 4.37 6.76
C LEU A 31 -1.63 4.17 8.28
N ALA A 32 -1.56 5.25 9.06
CA ALA A 32 -1.70 5.18 10.51
C ALA A 32 -3.10 4.69 10.92
N ARG A 33 -4.16 5.17 10.27
CA ARG A 33 -5.53 4.68 10.48
C ARG A 33 -5.66 3.21 10.12
N LEU A 34 -5.16 2.79 8.96
CA LEU A 34 -5.18 1.39 8.54
C LEU A 34 -4.51 0.47 9.58
N LYS A 35 -3.32 0.85 10.07
CA LYS A 35 -2.62 0.11 11.13
C LYS A 35 -3.43 0.05 12.42
N LYS A 36 -4.03 1.18 12.83
CA LYS A 36 -4.88 1.25 14.00
C LYS A 36 -6.10 0.34 13.88
N THR A 37 -6.78 0.31 12.73
CA THR A 37 -7.91 -0.60 12.48
C THR A 37 -7.52 -2.06 12.65
N VAL A 38 -6.32 -2.47 12.23
CA VAL A 38 -5.82 -3.84 12.46
C VAL A 38 -5.63 -4.09 13.95
N ILE A 39 -4.94 -3.18 14.67
CA ILE A 39 -4.66 -3.33 16.11
C ILE A 39 -5.95 -3.41 16.92
N GLU A 40 -6.99 -2.67 16.52
CA GLU A 40 -8.29 -2.64 17.18
C GLU A 40 -9.23 -3.78 16.73
N ASN A 41 -8.76 -4.74 15.92
CA ASN A 41 -9.56 -5.82 15.33
C ASN A 41 -10.81 -5.30 14.57
N GLY A 42 -10.69 -4.12 13.96
CA GLY A 42 -11.74 -3.49 13.15
C GLY A 42 -11.84 -4.07 11.73
N ASN A 43 -12.80 -3.58 10.95
CA ASN A 43 -12.97 -3.99 9.56
C ASN A 43 -11.88 -3.39 8.66
N VAL A 44 -10.80 -4.14 8.46
CA VAL A 44 -9.66 -3.73 7.64
C VAL A 44 -10.05 -3.46 6.19
N PHE A 45 -10.95 -4.26 5.61
CA PHE A 45 -11.36 -4.07 4.22
C PHE A 45 -12.09 -2.75 4.00
N ALA A 46 -12.90 -2.31 4.97
CA ALA A 46 -13.55 -1.00 4.92
C ALA A 46 -12.51 0.14 4.91
N GLU A 47 -11.46 0.06 5.73
CA GLU A 47 -10.40 1.07 5.72
C GLU A 47 -9.51 0.97 4.47
N LEU A 48 -9.37 -0.22 3.86
CA LEU A 48 -8.69 -0.37 2.57
C LEU A 48 -9.37 0.42 1.46
N MET A 49 -10.71 0.51 1.44
CA MET A 49 -11.44 1.33 0.45
C MET A 49 -11.04 2.81 0.50
N ASN A 50 -10.64 3.30 1.69
CA ASN A 50 -10.09 4.64 1.86
C ASN A 50 -8.60 4.69 1.47
N ALA A 51 -7.81 3.74 1.97
CA ALA A 51 -6.36 3.70 1.80
C ALA A 51 -5.94 3.65 0.32
N VAL A 52 -6.61 2.86 -0.51
CA VAL A 52 -6.24 2.71 -1.94
C VAL A 52 -6.36 4.00 -2.76
N ARG A 53 -7.07 5.01 -2.25
CA ARG A 53 -7.22 6.30 -2.94
C ARG A 53 -5.96 7.16 -2.84
N VAL A 54 -5.14 6.94 -1.83
CA VAL A 54 -4.00 7.81 -1.47
C VAL A 54 -2.70 7.04 -1.17
N CYS A 55 -2.77 5.73 -1.00
CA CYS A 55 -1.63 4.86 -0.72
C CYS A 55 -1.44 3.82 -1.84
N SER A 56 -0.20 3.59 -2.25
CA SER A 56 0.12 2.55 -3.23
C SER A 56 0.03 1.16 -2.59
N LEU A 57 -0.04 0.12 -3.43
CA LEU A 57 -0.04 -1.28 -2.98
C LEU A 57 1.13 -1.58 -2.03
N GLY A 58 2.34 -1.15 -2.40
CA GLY A 58 3.53 -1.35 -1.56
C GLY A 58 3.44 -0.67 -0.19
N GLN A 59 2.94 0.57 -0.13
CA GLN A 59 2.74 1.28 1.14
C GLN A 59 1.76 0.55 2.05
N ILE A 60 0.66 0.05 1.48
CA ILE A 60 -0.37 -0.70 2.21
C ILE A 60 0.21 -2.03 2.73
N THR A 61 0.87 -2.81 1.87
CA THR A 61 1.44 -4.11 2.24
C THR A 61 2.49 -3.97 3.34
N SER A 62 3.41 -3.00 3.22
CA SER A 62 4.41 -2.73 4.26
C SER A 62 3.75 -2.36 5.59
N ALA A 63 2.75 -1.47 5.57
CA ALA A 63 2.04 -1.09 6.79
C ALA A 63 1.32 -2.27 7.46
N LEU A 64 0.69 -3.15 6.69
CA LEU A 64 0.02 -4.34 7.22
C LEU A 64 1.04 -5.38 7.76
N PHE A 65 2.22 -5.49 7.18
CA PHE A 65 3.28 -6.37 7.71
C PHE A 65 3.81 -5.92 9.07
N GLU A 66 3.82 -4.62 9.35
CA GLU A 66 4.24 -4.08 10.66
C GLU A 66 3.31 -4.49 11.79
N VAL A 67 2.01 -4.69 11.51
CA VAL A 67 0.97 -4.91 12.56
C VAL A 67 0.31 -6.29 12.52
N GLY A 68 0.18 -6.90 11.34
CA GLY A 68 -0.43 -8.22 11.16
C GLY A 68 0.57 -9.36 11.04
N GLY A 69 1.87 -9.05 10.98
CA GLY A 69 2.93 -10.00 10.70
C GLY A 69 3.01 -10.39 9.23
N GLN A 70 4.11 -11.05 8.86
CA GLN A 70 4.30 -11.64 7.55
C GLN A 70 3.92 -13.12 7.59
N TYR A 71 3.40 -13.63 6.47
CA TYR A 71 3.20 -15.06 6.33
C TYR A 71 4.54 -15.79 6.58
N ARG A 72 4.54 -16.64 7.60
CA ARG A 72 5.65 -17.55 7.89
C ARG A 72 5.30 -18.90 7.28
N ARG A 73 6.08 -19.33 6.28
CA ARG A 73 5.97 -20.69 5.73
C ARG A 73 6.24 -21.68 6.87
N SER A 74 5.25 -22.49 7.20
CA SER A 74 5.47 -23.73 7.95
C SER A 74 6.05 -24.76 7.00
N MET A 75 7.14 -25.39 7.42
CA MET A 75 7.72 -26.55 6.75
C MET A 75 7.00 -27.81 7.21
#